data_AF-A0A9P1GQX8-F1
#
_entry.id   AF-A0A9P1GQX8-F1
#
_cell.length_a   1.000
_cell.length_b   1.000
_cell.length_c   1.000
_cell.angle_alpha   90.00
_cell.angle_beta   90.00
_cell.angle_gamma   90.00
#
_symmetry.space_group_name_H-M   'P 1'
#
loop_
_entity.id
_entity.type
_entity.pdbx_description
1 polymer ?
#
loop_
_entity_poly.entity_id
_entity_poly.type
_entity_poly.pdbx_seq_one_letter_code
_entity_poly.pdbx_strand_id
1 'polypeptide(L)'
;MREPWLRPGRRVLARLAALLQVGEWHATALDLPPHPKVFGLCLVTATDCPRGYPWEFLLTAGQWFQEAINSHGFDLTADSRSAYAALVTVILCLQMLRPRAVAGSVGWQAYLAESGRQHGTTFRCSQCLSVERTLRRHLGSSSDLQEFSPEEATDFLKLKRLVESKLPGRNLRWQTIRASLIKKLTETKITSHERSVETEDLPLSVLLQRGWHEHVVRRFPSFDSEEYGCELFQAADLDVPEDGPSGESSDKKEVRQLANAEKKKDSLATVKRWGKACRTAVNLQDQNKHKPEGDSHVELLPLPFDGTDLKVLLKQGQEGQKALRESFPKPKPKAKAEAKAVAPGGDGEAPAPKRRRAKAPA
;
A
#
# COMPACT_ATOMS: atom_id res chain seq x y z
N MET A 1 49.08 23.14 -24.61
CA MET A 1 48.11 22.29 -25.33
C MET A 1 46.71 22.65 -24.86
N ARG A 2 45.84 23.19 -25.72
CA ARG A 2 44.43 23.50 -25.38
C ARG A 2 43.55 22.45 -26.05
N GLU A 3 42.69 21.78 -25.29
CA GLU A 3 41.87 20.67 -25.78
C GLU A 3 40.75 21.15 -26.73
N PRO A 4 40.57 20.54 -27.92
CA PRO A 4 39.60 21.00 -28.92
C PRO A 4 38.12 20.64 -28.64
N TRP A 5 37.81 19.93 -27.55
CA TRP A 5 36.55 19.17 -27.46
C TRP A 5 35.35 19.90 -26.82
N LEU A 6 35.50 21.15 -26.34
CA LEU A 6 34.48 21.85 -25.54
C LEU A 6 33.68 22.96 -26.27
N ARG A 7 33.66 23.01 -27.61
CA ARG A 7 32.84 24.01 -28.33
C ARG A 7 31.52 23.41 -28.84
N PRO A 8 30.34 23.95 -28.42
CA PRO A 8 29.08 23.67 -29.08
C PRO A 8 29.20 24.03 -30.57
N GLY A 9 28.61 23.21 -31.45
CA GLY A 9 28.65 23.48 -32.88
C GLY A 9 27.96 24.80 -33.23
N ARG A 10 28.48 25.55 -34.22
CA ARG A 10 27.94 26.86 -34.63
C ARG A 10 26.43 26.85 -34.89
N ARG A 11 25.86 25.73 -35.34
CA ARG A 11 24.42 25.57 -35.58
C ARG A 11 23.57 25.58 -34.30
N VAL A 12 24.08 25.02 -33.20
CA VAL A 12 23.38 25.02 -31.90
C VAL A 12 23.39 26.42 -31.29
N LEU A 13 24.53 27.11 -31.38
CA LEU A 13 24.67 28.48 -30.91
C LEU A 13 23.82 29.46 -31.73
N ALA A 14 23.76 29.30 -33.05
CA ALA A 14 22.91 30.12 -33.91
C ALA A 14 21.40 29.96 -33.61
N ARG A 15 20.95 28.73 -33.28
CA ARG A 15 19.55 28.48 -32.90
C ARG A 15 19.21 29.04 -31.51
N LEU A 16 20.10 28.88 -30.53
CA LEU A 16 19.92 29.49 -29.21
C LEU A 16 19.89 31.02 -29.30
N ALA A 17 20.77 31.62 -30.12
CA ALA A 17 20.76 33.06 -30.37
C ALA A 17 19.47 33.54 -31.08
N ALA A 18 18.97 32.78 -32.05
CA ALA A 18 17.71 33.09 -32.73
C ALA A 18 16.50 33.02 -31.78
N LEU A 19 16.44 32.00 -30.91
CA LEU A 19 15.38 31.88 -29.89
C LEU A 19 15.43 33.04 -28.87
N LEU A 20 16.63 33.49 -28.50
CA LEU A 20 16.80 34.66 -27.64
C LEU A 20 16.40 35.97 -28.32
N GLN A 21 16.65 36.12 -29.63
CA GLN A 21 16.29 37.32 -30.39
C GLN A 21 14.78 37.46 -30.65
N VAL A 22 14.05 36.36 -30.78
CA VAL A 22 12.60 36.38 -31.09
C VAL A 22 11.75 36.62 -29.83
N GLY A 23 12.32 36.55 -28.62
CA GLY A 23 11.62 36.85 -27.37
C GLY A 23 10.50 35.86 -27.00
N GLU A 24 10.35 34.77 -27.75
CA GLU A 24 9.36 33.73 -27.49
C GLU A 24 9.92 32.69 -26.51
N TRP A 25 9.67 32.91 -25.21
CA TRP A 25 10.08 32.01 -24.12
C TRP A 25 9.17 30.77 -23.98
N HIS A 26 8.61 30.27 -25.08
CA HIS A 26 7.64 29.17 -25.07
C HIS A 26 8.18 27.89 -25.74
N ALA A 27 9.47 27.85 -26.08
CA ALA A 27 10.10 26.64 -26.58
C ALA A 27 10.13 25.57 -25.47
N THR A 28 9.39 24.49 -25.68
CA THR A 28 9.41 23.33 -24.79
C THR A 28 10.59 22.42 -25.14
N ALA A 29 10.94 21.49 -24.25
CA ALA A 29 12.04 20.55 -24.48
C ALA A 29 11.88 19.67 -25.75
N LEU A 30 10.73 19.73 -26.41
CA LEU A 30 10.43 19.05 -27.68
C LEU A 30 10.90 19.81 -28.93
N ASP A 31 11.15 21.12 -28.83
CA ASP A 31 11.45 21.98 -29.98
C ASP A 31 12.95 22.02 -30.34
N LEU A 32 13.82 21.46 -29.48
CA LEU A 32 15.22 21.22 -29.79
C LEU A 32 15.46 19.73 -30.10
N PRO A 33 16.05 19.38 -31.26
CA PRO A 33 16.48 18.01 -31.50
C PRO A 33 17.57 17.64 -30.48
N PRO A 34 17.57 16.40 -29.97
CA PRO A 34 18.49 15.98 -28.92
C PRO A 34 19.94 16.15 -29.38
N HIS A 35 20.70 16.99 -28.67
CA HIS A 35 22.10 17.25 -28.98
C HIS A 35 23.00 16.68 -27.86
N PRO A 36 23.98 15.80 -28.17
CA PRO A 36 24.75 15.06 -27.17
C PRO A 36 25.72 15.92 -26.33
N LYS A 37 25.72 17.25 -26.50
CA LYS A 37 26.66 18.17 -25.84
C LYS A 37 25.98 19.28 -25.02
N VAL A 38 24.64 19.29 -24.94
CA VAL A 38 23.90 20.27 -24.13
C VAL A 38 23.04 19.49 -23.15
N PHE A 39 23.46 19.43 -21.89
CA PHE A 39 22.76 18.73 -20.82
C PHE A 39 22.15 19.75 -19.85
N GLY A 40 20.83 19.66 -19.62
CA GLY A 40 20.21 20.19 -18.40
C GLY A 40 19.74 21.66 -18.39
N LEU A 41 19.00 22.13 -19.40
CA LEU A 41 18.17 23.33 -19.26
C LEU A 41 16.69 22.95 -19.38
N CYS A 42 15.96 23.02 -18.27
CA CYS A 42 14.49 23.05 -18.26
C CYS A 42 14.07 24.49 -17.95
N LEU A 43 13.38 25.14 -18.89
CA LEU A 43 12.67 26.38 -18.63
C LEU A 43 11.29 25.98 -18.06
N VAL A 44 11.00 26.40 -16.82
CA VAL A 44 9.70 26.16 -16.16
C VAL A 44 8.87 27.43 -16.28
N THR A 45 7.58 27.29 -16.62
CA THR A 45 6.63 28.40 -16.70
C THR A 45 6.33 28.97 -15.31
N ALA A 46 6.26 30.30 -15.21
CA ALA A 46 6.10 31.02 -13.93
C ALA A 46 4.71 30.84 -13.27
N THR A 47 3.76 30.16 -13.91
CA THR A 47 2.35 30.16 -13.52
C THR A 47 1.96 29.13 -12.45
N ASP A 48 2.76 28.09 -12.22
CA ASP A 48 2.39 26.98 -11.33
C ASP A 48 3.35 26.80 -10.14
N CYS A 49 3.54 27.84 -9.33
CA CYS A 49 4.31 27.70 -8.08
C CYS A 49 3.64 28.37 -6.87
N PRO A 50 3.57 27.67 -5.71
CA PRO A 50 2.99 28.23 -4.50
C PRO A 50 3.87 29.37 -3.93
N ARG A 51 3.21 30.44 -3.49
CA ARG A 51 3.83 31.65 -2.91
C ARG A 51 4.74 31.30 -1.73
N GLY A 52 6.02 31.65 -1.79
CA GLY A 52 6.94 31.53 -0.64
C GLY A 52 8.44 31.36 -0.91
N TYR A 53 8.89 31.26 -2.17
CA TYR A 53 10.34 31.20 -2.48
C TYR A 53 10.87 32.56 -2.98
N PRO A 54 12.16 32.90 -2.76
CA PRO A 54 12.73 34.19 -3.14
C PRO A 54 13.15 34.16 -4.62
N TRP A 55 12.18 34.22 -5.52
CA TRP A 55 12.42 34.34 -6.97
C TRP A 55 12.62 35.80 -7.41
N GLU A 56 12.35 36.78 -6.52
CA GLU A 56 12.66 38.20 -6.76
C GLU A 56 14.11 38.37 -7.24
N PHE A 57 15.05 37.64 -6.65
CA PHE A 57 16.47 37.67 -7.05
C PHE A 57 16.73 37.21 -8.50
N LEU A 58 15.97 36.23 -9.01
CA LEU A 58 16.12 35.75 -10.39
C LEU A 58 15.49 36.72 -11.39
N LEU A 59 14.39 37.40 -11.03
CA LEU A 59 13.86 38.50 -11.83
C LEU A 59 14.81 39.70 -11.84
N THR A 60 15.39 40.07 -10.68
CA THR A 60 16.37 41.17 -10.63
C THR A 60 17.61 40.82 -11.43
N ALA A 61 18.07 39.57 -11.41
CA ALA A 61 19.17 39.10 -12.25
C ALA A 61 18.82 39.15 -13.75
N GLY A 62 17.58 38.82 -14.13
CA GLY A 62 17.10 38.95 -15.50
C GLY A 62 17.04 40.40 -15.98
N GLN A 63 16.55 41.32 -15.15
CA GLN A 63 16.52 42.75 -15.45
C GLN A 63 17.94 43.34 -15.55
N TRP A 64 18.82 42.98 -14.62
CA TRP A 64 20.22 43.39 -14.64
C TRP A 64 20.96 42.90 -15.90
N PHE A 65 20.66 41.67 -16.33
CA PHE A 65 21.21 41.10 -17.55
C PHE A 65 20.71 41.83 -18.81
N GLN A 66 19.42 42.19 -18.84
CA GLN A 66 18.85 42.96 -19.95
C GLN A 66 19.40 44.39 -20.01
N GLU A 67 19.60 45.03 -18.86
CA GLU A 67 20.24 46.35 -18.78
C GLU A 67 21.70 46.29 -19.22
N ALA A 68 22.45 45.25 -18.83
CA ALA A 68 23.84 45.07 -19.25
C ALA A 68 23.98 44.82 -20.77
N ILE A 69 23.02 44.13 -21.39
CA ILE A 69 22.97 43.97 -22.85
C ILE A 69 22.72 45.33 -23.54
N ASN A 70 21.79 46.11 -22.99
CA ASN A 70 21.38 47.39 -23.56
C ASN A 70 22.44 48.49 -23.36
N SER A 71 23.14 48.51 -22.22
CA SER A 71 24.14 49.54 -21.88
C SER A 71 25.46 49.37 -22.63
N HIS A 72 25.80 48.15 -23.05
CA HIS A 72 27.10 47.84 -23.65
C HIS A 72 27.06 47.62 -25.16
N GLY A 73 25.90 47.85 -25.82
CA GLY A 73 25.80 47.81 -27.28
C GLY A 73 26.36 46.52 -27.88
N PHE A 74 25.90 45.37 -27.38
CA PHE A 74 26.41 44.06 -27.77
C PHE A 74 26.03 43.72 -29.22
N ASP A 75 26.90 44.06 -30.16
CA ASP A 75 26.83 43.59 -31.54
C ASP A 75 27.35 42.14 -31.61
N LEU A 76 26.44 41.18 -31.73
CA LEU A 76 26.70 39.73 -31.70
C LEU A 76 27.52 39.22 -32.90
N THR A 77 27.94 40.09 -33.81
CA THR A 77 28.59 39.72 -35.06
C THR A 77 30.12 39.60 -34.97
N ALA A 78 30.79 40.16 -33.95
CA ALA A 78 32.25 40.33 -34.04
C ALA A 78 33.12 39.61 -33.00
N ASP A 79 32.68 39.31 -31.77
CA ASP A 79 33.63 38.75 -30.79
C ASP A 79 33.07 37.63 -29.91
N SER A 80 33.27 36.40 -30.38
CA SER A 80 32.88 35.15 -29.73
C SER A 80 33.47 34.92 -28.32
N ARG A 81 34.41 35.76 -27.87
CA ARG A 81 35.07 35.62 -26.55
C ARG A 81 34.26 36.26 -25.43
N SER A 82 33.58 37.39 -25.67
CA SER A 82 32.78 38.07 -24.63
C SER A 82 31.48 37.31 -24.32
N ALA A 83 30.81 36.80 -25.36
CA ALA A 83 29.65 35.94 -25.21
C ALA A 83 29.97 34.65 -24.45
N TYR A 84 31.15 34.07 -24.67
CA TYR A 84 31.58 32.86 -23.95
C TYR A 84 31.90 33.15 -22.49
N ALA A 85 32.50 34.32 -22.18
CA ALA A 85 32.76 34.73 -20.80
C ALA A 85 31.47 34.95 -20.01
N ALA A 86 30.47 35.62 -20.60
CA ALA A 86 29.16 35.81 -19.96
C ALA A 86 28.45 34.47 -19.70
N LEU A 87 28.49 33.55 -20.66
CA LEU A 87 27.85 32.23 -20.55
C LEU A 87 28.56 31.35 -19.49
N VAL A 88 29.89 31.42 -19.40
CA VAL A 88 30.67 30.74 -18.34
C VAL A 88 30.36 31.31 -16.96
N THR A 89 30.21 32.63 -16.83
CA THR A 89 29.84 33.26 -15.55
C THR A 89 28.44 32.86 -15.11
N VAL A 90 27.46 32.78 -16.03
CA VAL A 90 26.10 32.29 -15.72
C VAL A 90 26.14 30.82 -15.26
N ILE A 91 26.90 29.96 -15.93
CA ILE A 91 27.05 28.55 -15.53
C ILE A 91 27.69 28.43 -14.15
N LEU A 92 28.73 29.21 -13.86
CA LEU A 92 29.39 29.20 -12.55
C LEU A 92 28.48 29.72 -11.43
N CYS A 93 27.71 30.78 -11.68
CA CYS A 93 26.71 31.28 -10.72
C CYS A 93 25.61 30.24 -10.45
N LEU A 94 25.13 29.53 -11.47
CA LEU A 94 24.15 28.45 -11.30
C LEU A 94 24.71 27.24 -10.54
N GLN A 95 26.01 26.94 -10.69
CA GLN A 95 26.67 25.89 -9.92
C GLN A 95 26.89 26.27 -8.45
N MET A 96 27.19 27.53 -8.17
CA MET A 96 27.34 28.07 -6.81
C MET A 96 26.01 28.17 -6.04
N LEU A 97 24.88 28.19 -6.75
CA LEU A 97 23.53 28.18 -6.17
C LEU A 97 23.01 26.77 -5.85
N ARG A 98 23.84 25.72 -5.95
CA ARG A 98 23.47 24.40 -5.41
C ARG A 98 23.30 24.51 -3.89
N PRO A 99 22.10 24.28 -3.33
CA PRO A 99 21.92 24.37 -1.89
C PRO A 99 22.80 23.33 -1.20
N ARG A 100 23.65 23.80 -0.28
CA ARG A 100 24.34 22.95 0.70
C ARG A 100 23.26 22.17 1.44
N ALA A 101 23.30 20.85 1.32
CA ALA A 101 22.33 19.95 1.93
C ALA A 101 22.23 20.21 3.44
N VAL A 102 21.15 20.85 3.86
CA VAL A 102 20.74 20.88 5.26
C VAL A 102 20.09 19.54 5.54
N ALA A 103 20.68 18.76 6.44
CA ALA A 103 20.09 17.53 6.94
C ALA A 103 18.73 17.85 7.58
N GLY A 104 17.64 17.37 6.99
CA GLY A 104 16.36 17.28 7.69
C GLY A 104 15.08 17.69 6.97
N SER A 105 15.12 18.30 5.77
CA SER A 105 13.88 18.72 5.10
C SER A 105 13.78 18.28 3.63
N VAL A 106 12.69 17.55 3.37
CA VAL A 106 11.95 17.38 2.11
C VAL A 106 12.75 17.57 0.83
N GLY A 107 13.47 16.52 0.41
CA GLY A 107 13.94 16.39 -0.96
C GLY A 107 12.89 15.72 -1.83
N TRP A 108 12.17 16.49 -2.65
CA TRP A 108 11.76 15.98 -3.95
C TRP A 108 13.05 15.74 -4.72
N GLN A 109 13.59 14.52 -4.65
CA GLN A 109 14.67 14.12 -5.54
C GLN A 109 14.10 14.14 -6.96
N ALA A 110 14.35 15.24 -7.68
CA ALA A 110 14.24 15.27 -9.12
C ALA A 110 15.12 14.14 -9.66
N TYR A 111 14.48 13.14 -10.28
CA TYR A 111 15.20 12.00 -10.84
C TYR A 111 16.09 12.48 -11.99
N LEU A 112 17.35 12.01 -12.03
CA LEU A 112 18.26 12.23 -13.14
C LEU A 112 17.72 11.56 -14.41
N ALA A 113 17.78 12.27 -15.54
CA ALA A 113 17.28 11.84 -16.86
C ALA A 113 17.90 10.54 -17.39
N GLU A 114 18.98 10.05 -16.77
CA GLU A 114 19.62 8.77 -17.07
C GLU A 114 18.73 7.55 -16.75
N SER A 115 17.66 7.73 -15.98
CA SER A 115 16.83 6.63 -15.45
C SER A 115 15.76 6.06 -16.41
N GLY A 116 15.79 6.40 -17.71
CA GLY A 116 15.05 5.70 -18.78
C GLY A 116 13.51 5.86 -18.77
N ARG A 117 12.85 5.41 -19.86
CA ARG A 117 11.40 5.57 -20.12
C ARG A 117 10.55 5.15 -18.91
N GLN A 118 9.75 6.08 -18.41
CA GLN A 118 8.82 5.88 -17.31
C GLN A 118 7.45 5.43 -17.85
N HIS A 119 7.10 4.16 -17.65
CA HIS A 119 5.74 3.66 -17.88
C HIS A 119 4.95 3.65 -16.56
N GLY A 120 4.02 4.60 -16.39
CA GLY A 120 3.05 4.60 -15.29
C GLY A 120 2.43 5.97 -15.05
N THR A 121 1.10 6.02 -14.85
CA THR A 121 0.33 7.25 -14.55
C THR A 121 0.46 7.73 -13.11
N THR A 122 1.18 6.99 -12.24
CA THR A 122 1.35 7.35 -10.83
C THR A 122 2.80 7.21 -10.39
N PHE A 123 3.34 8.29 -9.81
CA PHE A 123 4.67 8.31 -9.22
C PHE A 123 4.63 7.77 -7.78
N ARG A 124 5.55 6.87 -7.46
CA ARG A 124 5.73 6.34 -6.10
C ARG A 124 7.16 6.65 -5.64
N CYS A 125 7.32 7.14 -4.41
CA CYS A 125 8.65 7.36 -3.86
C CYS A 125 9.44 6.04 -3.75
N SER A 126 10.76 6.13 -3.68
CA SER A 126 11.68 4.98 -3.61
C SER A 126 11.32 3.99 -2.49
N GLN A 127 10.93 4.52 -1.32
CA GLN A 127 10.50 3.70 -0.17
C GLN A 127 9.23 2.91 -0.49
N CYS A 128 8.17 3.59 -0.95
CA CYS A 128 6.91 2.95 -1.37
C CYS A 128 7.15 1.88 -2.43
N LEU A 129 8.02 2.17 -3.42
CA LEU A 129 8.38 1.23 -4.48
C LEU A 129 9.14 0.02 -3.95
N SER A 130 10.01 0.19 -2.95
CA SER A 130 10.72 -0.92 -2.28
C SER A 130 9.74 -1.88 -1.59
N VAL A 131 8.72 -1.34 -0.93
CA VAL A 131 7.65 -2.14 -0.28
C VAL A 131 6.87 -2.91 -1.33
N GLU A 132 6.43 -2.24 -2.38
CA GLU A 132 5.67 -2.85 -3.45
C GLU A 132 6.46 -3.96 -4.15
N ARG A 133 7.74 -3.73 -4.44
CA ARG A 133 8.63 -4.78 -4.98
C ARG A 133 8.76 -5.96 -4.02
N THR A 134 8.75 -5.71 -2.72
CA THR A 134 8.81 -6.78 -1.70
C THR A 134 7.50 -7.57 -1.67
N LEU A 135 6.36 -6.88 -1.74
CA LEU A 135 5.04 -7.50 -1.84
C LEU A 135 4.93 -8.38 -3.09
N ARG A 136 5.30 -7.84 -4.27
CA ARG A 136 5.29 -8.60 -5.53
C ARG A 136 6.25 -9.80 -5.50
N ARG A 137 7.40 -9.68 -4.84
CA ARG A 137 8.35 -10.80 -4.67
C ARG A 137 7.78 -11.95 -3.84
N HIS A 138 7.00 -11.65 -2.80
CA HIS A 138 6.49 -12.67 -1.89
C HIS A 138 5.08 -13.18 -2.23
N LEU A 139 4.22 -12.34 -2.81
CA LEU A 139 2.83 -12.68 -3.15
C LEU A 139 2.61 -12.90 -4.66
N GLY A 140 3.61 -12.58 -5.50
CA GLY A 140 3.49 -12.67 -6.95
C GLY A 140 2.69 -11.51 -7.56
N SER A 141 2.24 -11.68 -8.80
CA SER A 141 1.38 -10.73 -9.52
C SER A 141 -0.10 -10.82 -9.11
N SER A 142 -0.52 -11.90 -8.44
CA SER A 142 -1.86 -12.07 -7.86
C SER A 142 -1.91 -11.54 -6.42
N SER A 143 -1.27 -10.41 -6.17
CA SER A 143 -1.30 -9.82 -4.84
C SER A 143 -2.73 -9.44 -4.47
N ASP A 144 -3.18 -9.77 -3.26
CA ASP A 144 -4.44 -9.30 -2.65
C ASP A 144 -4.60 -7.76 -2.72
N LEU A 145 -3.51 -7.03 -3.02
CA LEU A 145 -3.51 -5.62 -3.40
C LEU A 145 -4.31 -5.30 -4.66
N GLN A 146 -4.68 -6.29 -5.48
CA GLN A 146 -5.64 -6.09 -6.58
C GLN A 146 -7.07 -5.87 -6.06
N GLU A 147 -7.39 -6.37 -4.86
CA GLU A 147 -8.68 -6.05 -4.21
C GLU A 147 -8.68 -4.62 -3.66
N PHE A 148 -7.50 -4.01 -3.44
CA PHE A 148 -7.42 -2.66 -2.91
C PHE A 148 -7.76 -1.64 -3.99
N SER A 149 -8.57 -0.67 -3.61
CA SER A 149 -8.69 0.56 -4.39
C SER A 149 -7.32 1.24 -4.48
N PRO A 150 -7.06 2.05 -5.53
CA PRO A 150 -5.79 2.78 -5.64
C PRO A 150 -5.53 3.68 -4.41
N GLU A 151 -6.59 4.21 -3.80
CA GLU A 151 -6.52 5.03 -2.59
C GLU A 151 -6.09 4.19 -1.38
N GLU A 152 -6.72 3.04 -1.15
CA GLU A 152 -6.37 2.12 -0.06
C GLU A 152 -4.93 1.63 -0.17
N ALA A 153 -4.46 1.36 -1.39
CA ALA A 153 -3.07 1.00 -1.65
C ALA A 153 -2.11 2.14 -1.26
N THR A 154 -2.46 3.40 -1.53
CA THR A 154 -1.65 4.55 -1.10
C THR A 154 -1.67 4.72 0.42
N ASP A 155 -2.82 4.57 1.06
CA ASP A 155 -2.96 4.72 2.51
C ASP A 155 -2.25 3.62 3.28
N PHE A 156 -2.28 2.39 2.78
CA PHE A 156 -1.46 1.29 3.30
C PHE A 156 0.03 1.65 3.31
N LEU A 157 0.52 2.22 2.20
CA LEU A 157 1.92 2.62 2.06
C LEU A 157 2.27 3.85 2.95
N LYS A 158 1.35 4.79 3.15
CA LYS A 158 1.53 5.93 4.09
C LYS A 158 1.59 5.46 5.54
N LEU A 159 0.68 4.56 5.94
CA LEU A 159 0.65 3.99 7.29
C LEU A 159 1.96 3.28 7.63
N LYS A 160 2.59 2.68 6.63
CA LYS A 160 3.90 2.05 6.78
C LYS A 160 5.04 3.07 6.93
N ARG A 161 5.01 4.21 6.24
CA ARG A 161 5.99 5.29 6.47
C ARG A 161 5.92 5.81 7.91
N LEU A 162 4.72 5.90 8.48
CA LEU A 162 4.52 6.25 9.89
C LEU A 162 5.12 5.21 10.85
N VAL A 163 5.18 3.94 10.46
CA VAL A 163 5.87 2.89 11.24
C VAL A 163 7.39 3.02 11.09
N GLU A 164 7.89 3.33 9.90
CA GLU A 164 9.32 3.56 9.64
C GLU A 164 9.85 4.81 10.35
N SER A 165 9.08 5.90 10.42
CA SER A 165 9.49 7.11 11.15
C SER A 165 9.64 6.87 12.65
N LYS A 166 8.88 5.90 13.21
CA LYS A 166 9.01 5.47 14.60
C LYS A 166 10.22 4.54 14.82
N LEU A 167 10.81 3.99 13.77
CA LEU A 167 11.95 3.05 13.83
C LEU A 167 13.06 3.48 12.86
N PRO A 168 13.74 4.61 13.11
CA PRO A 168 14.75 5.15 12.20
C PRO A 168 15.90 4.15 12.00
N GLY A 169 16.31 3.95 10.74
CA GLY A 169 17.51 3.19 10.37
C GLY A 169 17.32 1.68 10.16
N ARG A 170 16.10 1.14 10.26
CA ARG A 170 15.86 -0.30 9.95
C ARG A 170 14.98 -0.48 8.72
N ASN A 171 15.48 -1.23 7.76
CA ASN A 171 14.67 -1.77 6.67
C ASN A 171 13.54 -2.63 7.26
N LEU A 172 12.30 -2.37 6.84
CA LEU A 172 11.17 -3.16 7.32
C LEU A 172 11.28 -4.61 6.84
N ARG A 173 11.26 -5.52 7.82
CA ARG A 173 11.25 -6.96 7.58
C ARG A 173 9.94 -7.36 6.92
N TRP A 174 9.99 -8.34 6.02
CA TRP A 174 8.81 -8.88 5.33
C TRP A 174 7.67 -9.26 6.29
N GLN A 175 8.00 -9.84 7.45
CA GLN A 175 7.03 -10.22 8.47
C GLN A 175 6.18 -9.03 8.95
N THR A 176 6.79 -7.86 9.10
CA THR A 176 6.09 -6.63 9.50
C THR A 176 5.19 -6.14 8.37
N ILE A 177 5.68 -6.16 7.12
CA ILE A 177 4.90 -5.78 5.93
C ILE A 177 3.66 -6.68 5.81
N ARG A 178 3.86 -7.99 5.94
CA ARG A 178 2.80 -9.00 5.88
C ARG A 178 1.78 -8.83 7.02
N ALA A 179 2.23 -8.61 8.25
CA ALA A 179 1.35 -8.40 9.39
C ALA A 179 0.45 -7.17 9.20
N SER A 180 1.03 -6.05 8.74
CA SER A 180 0.27 -4.85 8.42
C SER A 180 -0.74 -5.08 7.29
N LEU A 181 -0.35 -5.83 6.25
CA LEU A 181 -1.23 -6.16 5.13
C LEU A 181 -2.43 -6.99 5.59
N ILE A 182 -2.17 -8.08 6.33
CA ILE A 182 -3.23 -8.95 6.87
C ILE A 182 -4.15 -8.16 7.78
N LYS A 183 -3.60 -7.31 8.65
CA LYS A 183 -4.40 -6.44 9.51
C LYS A 183 -5.34 -5.57 8.69
N LYS A 184 -4.83 -4.90 7.65
CA LYS A 184 -5.66 -4.04 6.78
C LYS A 184 -6.72 -4.82 6.00
N LEU A 185 -6.37 -5.95 5.41
CA LEU A 185 -7.34 -6.83 4.74
C LEU A 185 -8.45 -7.27 5.70
N THR A 186 -8.10 -7.61 6.94
CA THR A 186 -9.06 -8.02 7.96
C THR A 186 -9.96 -6.86 8.38
N GLU A 187 -9.40 -5.68 8.62
CA GLU A 187 -10.16 -4.46 8.91
C GLU A 187 -11.14 -4.10 7.77
N THR A 188 -10.69 -4.18 6.51
CA THR A 188 -11.55 -3.90 5.35
C THR A 188 -12.67 -4.93 5.24
N LYS A 189 -12.40 -6.22 5.46
CA LYS A 189 -13.46 -7.25 5.43
C LYS A 189 -14.44 -7.09 6.60
N ILE A 190 -13.96 -6.74 7.79
CA ILE A 190 -14.83 -6.47 8.95
C ILE A 190 -15.72 -5.26 8.66
N THR A 191 -15.15 -4.14 8.24
CA THR A 191 -15.92 -2.92 7.95
C THR A 191 -16.86 -3.09 6.76
N SER A 192 -16.44 -3.84 5.73
CA SER A 192 -17.33 -4.21 4.62
C SER A 192 -18.48 -5.09 5.08
N HIS A 193 -18.24 -6.01 6.03
CA HIS A 193 -19.30 -6.87 6.55
C HIS A 193 -20.25 -6.05 7.43
N GLU A 194 -19.74 -5.23 8.35
CA GLU A 194 -20.52 -4.30 9.18
C GLU A 194 -21.43 -3.39 8.36
N ARG A 195 -20.95 -2.86 7.22
CA ARG A 195 -21.76 -2.02 6.31
C ARG A 195 -22.82 -2.79 5.54
N SER A 196 -22.65 -4.10 5.38
CA SER A 196 -23.59 -4.95 4.62
C SER A 196 -24.64 -5.63 5.50
N VAL A 197 -24.54 -5.50 6.83
CA VAL A 197 -25.58 -6.03 7.71
C VAL A 197 -26.75 -5.07 7.68
N GLU A 198 -27.77 -5.42 6.91
CA GLU A 198 -29.08 -4.78 7.01
C GLU A 198 -29.64 -5.11 8.40
N THR A 199 -29.91 -4.06 9.18
CA THR A 199 -30.55 -4.18 10.49
C THR A 199 -32.01 -3.83 10.35
N GLU A 200 -32.88 -4.71 10.81
CA GLU A 200 -34.31 -4.43 10.93
C GLU A 200 -34.64 -4.08 12.39
N ASP A 201 -35.48 -3.07 12.57
CA ASP A 201 -35.99 -2.69 13.88
C ASP A 201 -37.30 -3.43 14.13
N LEU A 202 -37.27 -4.40 15.03
CA LEU A 202 -38.40 -5.32 15.24
C LEU A 202 -38.82 -5.36 16.71
N PRO A 203 -40.12 -5.50 17.01
CA PRO A 203 -40.59 -5.72 18.36
C PRO A 203 -40.03 -7.02 18.94
N LEU A 204 -39.84 -7.06 20.27
CA LEU A 204 -39.35 -8.25 20.98
C LEU A 204 -40.16 -9.51 20.63
N SER A 205 -41.50 -9.39 20.52
CA SER A 205 -42.38 -10.51 20.19
C SER A 205 -42.09 -11.12 18.82
N VAL A 206 -41.77 -10.31 17.82
CA VAL A 206 -41.45 -10.77 16.45
C VAL A 206 -40.10 -11.48 16.43
N LEU A 207 -39.10 -10.96 17.15
CA LEU A 207 -37.79 -11.58 17.26
C LEU A 207 -37.84 -12.94 17.98
N LEU A 208 -38.66 -13.06 19.04
CA LEU A 208 -38.90 -14.33 19.71
C LEU A 208 -39.59 -15.34 18.77
N GLN A 209 -40.51 -14.90 17.92
CA GLN A 209 -41.15 -15.75 16.90
C GLN A 209 -40.17 -16.19 15.81
N ARG A 210 -39.19 -15.35 15.43
CA ARG A 210 -38.07 -15.70 14.54
C ARG A 210 -37.04 -16.65 15.21
N GLY A 211 -37.27 -17.09 16.45
CA GLY A 211 -36.43 -18.06 17.16
C GLY A 211 -35.27 -17.45 17.95
N TRP A 212 -35.23 -16.12 18.12
CA TRP A 212 -34.21 -15.49 18.96
C TRP A 212 -34.51 -15.69 20.45
N HIS A 213 -33.48 -15.82 21.26
CA HIS A 213 -33.65 -15.89 22.71
C HIS A 213 -33.77 -14.49 23.34
N GLU A 214 -34.71 -14.32 24.26
CA GLU A 214 -35.01 -13.03 24.91
C GLU A 214 -33.77 -12.35 25.52
N HIS A 215 -32.93 -13.13 26.22
CA HIS A 215 -31.72 -12.61 26.87
C HIS A 215 -30.63 -12.14 25.88
N VAL A 216 -30.70 -12.57 24.63
CA VAL A 216 -29.83 -12.09 23.55
C VAL A 216 -30.39 -10.79 22.98
N VAL A 217 -31.70 -10.77 22.70
CA VAL A 217 -32.38 -9.61 22.11
C VAL A 217 -32.27 -8.37 23.02
N ARG A 218 -32.45 -8.53 24.34
CA ARG A 218 -32.31 -7.45 25.32
C ARG A 218 -30.91 -6.83 25.41
N ARG A 219 -29.89 -7.40 24.75
CA ARG A 219 -28.53 -6.81 24.68
C ARG A 219 -28.35 -5.88 23.49
N PHE A 220 -29.25 -5.93 22.50
CA PHE A 220 -29.21 -5.02 21.37
C PHE A 220 -29.70 -3.62 21.78
N PRO A 221 -29.25 -2.57 21.07
CA PRO A 221 -29.82 -1.23 21.23
C PRO A 221 -31.34 -1.29 21.03
N SER A 222 -32.09 -0.72 21.98
CA SER A 222 -33.53 -0.57 21.88
C SER A 222 -33.93 0.91 21.84
N PHE A 223 -35.07 1.18 21.21
CA PHE A 223 -35.70 2.49 21.24
C PHE A 223 -37.21 2.34 21.29
N ASP A 224 -37.87 3.26 21.99
CA ASP A 224 -39.33 3.32 22.05
C ASP A 224 -39.85 3.88 20.73
N SER A 225 -40.72 3.11 20.05
CA SER A 225 -41.41 3.59 18.85
C SER A 225 -42.85 3.94 19.16
N GLU A 226 -43.22 5.22 18.97
CA GLU A 226 -44.60 5.70 19.13
C GLU A 226 -45.56 5.06 18.12
N GLU A 227 -45.07 4.73 16.92
CA GLU A 227 -45.88 4.12 15.84
C GLU A 227 -46.40 2.73 16.22
N TYR A 228 -45.56 1.93 16.89
CA TYR A 228 -45.90 0.57 17.30
C TYR A 228 -46.29 0.46 18.79
N GLY A 229 -46.13 1.53 19.57
CA GLY A 229 -46.41 1.55 21.00
C GLY A 229 -45.59 0.53 21.81
N CYS A 230 -44.39 0.16 21.35
CA CYS A 230 -43.52 -0.81 22.01
C CYS A 230 -42.03 -0.53 21.76
N GLU A 231 -41.18 -1.15 22.58
CA GLU A 231 -39.72 -1.14 22.40
C GLU A 231 -39.34 -1.97 21.17
N LEU A 232 -38.70 -1.32 20.19
CA LEU A 232 -38.07 -1.98 19.05
C LEU A 232 -36.61 -2.28 19.36
N PHE A 233 -36.12 -3.42 18.86
CA PHE A 233 -34.74 -3.86 19.02
C PHE A 233 -34.09 -3.94 17.64
N GLN A 234 -32.90 -3.36 17.51
CA GLN A 234 -32.14 -3.38 16.25
C GLN A 234 -31.43 -4.73 16.10
N ALA A 235 -32.01 -5.64 15.32
CA ALA A 235 -31.44 -6.96 15.06
C ALA A 235 -30.90 -7.04 13.63
N ALA A 236 -29.72 -7.65 13.47
CA ALA A 236 -29.20 -8.00 12.16
C ALA A 236 -30.12 -9.03 11.52
N ASP A 237 -30.52 -8.82 10.27
CA ASP A 237 -31.34 -9.77 9.53
C ASP A 237 -30.48 -10.97 9.13
N LEU A 238 -30.27 -11.85 10.10
CA LEU A 238 -29.70 -13.15 9.85
C LEU A 238 -30.85 -13.99 9.36
N ASP A 239 -30.83 -14.32 8.07
CA ASP A 239 -31.58 -15.46 7.51
C ASP A 239 -31.27 -16.69 8.37
N VAL A 240 -32.06 -16.89 9.42
CA VAL A 240 -32.05 -18.13 10.19
C VAL A 240 -32.62 -19.15 9.21
N PRO A 241 -31.79 -20.08 8.70
CA PRO A 241 -32.28 -21.02 7.70
C PRO A 241 -33.45 -21.77 8.34
N GLU A 242 -34.65 -21.61 7.79
CA GLU A 242 -35.81 -22.37 8.22
C GLU A 242 -35.41 -23.85 8.24
N ASP A 243 -35.46 -24.45 9.42
CA ASP A 243 -35.00 -25.80 9.68
C ASP A 243 -35.75 -26.78 8.79
N GLY A 244 -35.15 -27.11 7.65
CA GLY A 244 -35.54 -28.27 6.87
C GLY A 244 -35.34 -29.51 7.74
N PRO A 245 -36.29 -30.47 7.75
CA PRO A 245 -36.25 -31.63 8.63
C PRO A 245 -35.15 -32.60 8.18
N SER A 246 -33.90 -32.33 8.56
CA SER A 246 -32.83 -33.32 8.48
C SER A 246 -32.87 -34.16 9.75
N GLY A 247 -33.27 -35.42 9.63
CA GLY A 247 -33.52 -36.37 10.73
C GLY A 247 -32.31 -36.80 11.57
N GLU A 248 -31.32 -35.94 11.79
CA GLU A 248 -30.43 -36.07 12.95
C GLU A 248 -31.11 -35.37 14.14
N SER A 249 -31.48 -36.13 15.16
CA SER A 249 -32.08 -35.62 16.40
C SER A 249 -31.26 -34.45 16.94
N SER A 250 -31.91 -33.28 17.09
CA SER A 250 -31.34 -32.01 17.55
C SER A 250 -30.35 -32.19 18.71
N ASP A 251 -30.71 -33.03 19.69
CA ASP A 251 -29.95 -33.33 20.90
C ASP A 251 -28.51 -33.79 20.61
N LYS A 252 -28.29 -34.59 19.56
CA LYS A 252 -26.95 -35.11 19.23
C LYS A 252 -26.04 -34.03 18.66
N LYS A 253 -26.62 -33.06 17.94
CA LYS A 253 -25.90 -31.92 17.37
C LYS A 253 -25.50 -30.95 18.48
N GLU A 254 -26.40 -30.68 19.42
CA GLU A 254 -26.12 -29.82 20.58
C GLU A 254 -25.03 -30.40 21.49
N VAL A 255 -25.10 -31.68 21.83
CA VAL A 255 -24.07 -32.33 22.67
C VAL A 255 -22.68 -32.24 22.01
N ARG A 256 -22.60 -32.43 20.69
CA ARG A 256 -21.34 -32.31 19.95
C ARG A 256 -20.84 -30.87 19.90
N GLN A 257 -21.73 -29.89 19.78
CA GLN A 257 -21.36 -28.47 19.80
C GLN A 257 -20.84 -28.04 21.18
N LEU A 258 -21.50 -28.45 22.27
CA LEU A 258 -21.07 -28.16 23.64
C LEU A 258 -19.70 -28.77 23.95
N ALA A 259 -19.49 -30.05 23.61
CA ALA A 259 -18.19 -30.70 23.80
C ALA A 259 -17.06 -30.03 23.00
N ASN A 260 -17.36 -29.53 21.80
CA ASN A 260 -16.39 -28.77 21.00
C ASN A 260 -16.12 -27.37 21.58
N ALA A 261 -17.13 -26.72 22.15
CA ALA A 261 -16.98 -25.42 22.80
C ALA A 261 -16.11 -25.53 24.06
N GLU A 262 -16.28 -26.58 24.86
CA GLU A 262 -15.47 -26.85 26.05
C GLU A 262 -14.01 -27.11 25.70
N LYS A 263 -13.73 -27.99 24.73
CA LYS A 263 -12.36 -28.21 24.21
C LYS A 263 -11.68 -26.92 23.75
N LYS A 264 -12.42 -26.03 23.08
CA LYS A 264 -11.89 -24.72 22.66
C LYS A 264 -11.56 -23.80 23.84
N LYS A 265 -12.37 -23.82 24.90
CA LYS A 265 -12.11 -23.05 26.13
C LYS A 265 -10.81 -23.53 26.80
N ASP A 266 -10.57 -24.83 26.86
CA ASP A 266 -9.37 -25.41 27.45
C ASP A 266 -8.10 -25.09 26.65
N SER A 267 -8.17 -25.23 25.32
CA SER A 267 -7.06 -24.83 24.44
C SER A 267 -6.75 -23.33 24.59
N LEU A 268 -7.77 -22.48 24.68
CA LEU A 268 -7.58 -21.04 24.86
C LEU A 268 -6.95 -20.71 26.23
N ALA A 269 -7.40 -21.37 27.30
CA ALA A 269 -6.82 -21.22 28.63
C ALA A 269 -5.34 -21.63 28.65
N THR A 270 -5.01 -22.74 27.98
CA THR A 270 -3.63 -23.24 27.83
C THR A 270 -2.76 -22.22 27.09
N VAL A 271 -3.21 -21.69 25.95
CA VAL A 271 -2.48 -20.68 25.18
C VAL A 271 -2.27 -19.40 25.98
N LYS A 272 -3.28 -18.95 26.74
CA LYS A 272 -3.15 -17.76 27.62
C LYS A 272 -2.09 -17.97 28.70
N ARG A 273 -2.08 -19.15 29.33
CA ARG A 273 -1.07 -19.51 30.34
C ARG A 273 0.34 -19.52 29.74
N TRP A 274 0.52 -20.14 28.58
CA TRP A 274 1.80 -20.17 27.87
C TRP A 274 2.25 -18.77 27.45
N GLY A 275 1.34 -17.94 26.92
CA GLY A 275 1.64 -16.56 26.57
C GLY A 275 2.11 -15.71 27.75
N LYS A 276 1.51 -15.92 28.94
CA LYS A 276 1.95 -15.27 30.18
C LYS A 276 3.36 -15.73 30.57
N ALA A 277 3.64 -17.04 30.54
CA ALA A 277 4.96 -17.58 30.86
C ALA A 277 6.06 -17.06 29.90
N CYS A 278 5.80 -17.05 28.59
CA CYS A 278 6.71 -16.50 27.59
C CYS A 278 7.01 -15.02 27.85
N ARG A 279 5.98 -14.22 28.18
CA ARG A 279 6.16 -12.79 28.48
C ARG A 279 7.01 -12.58 29.72
N THR A 280 6.79 -13.37 30.77
CA THR A 280 7.63 -13.32 31.98
C THR A 280 9.09 -13.67 31.66
N ALA A 281 9.34 -14.72 30.87
CA ALA A 281 10.69 -15.11 30.48
C ALA A 281 11.41 -14.02 29.66
N VAL A 282 10.71 -13.42 28.69
CA VAL A 282 11.27 -12.30 27.89
C VAL A 282 11.58 -11.09 28.77
N ASN A 283 10.67 -10.73 29.68
CA ASN A 283 10.89 -9.61 30.60
C ASN A 283 12.12 -9.87 31.52
N LEU A 284 12.29 -11.08 32.03
CA LEU A 284 13.47 -11.46 32.83
C LEU A 284 14.75 -11.41 31.99
N GLN A 285 14.70 -11.88 30.74
CA GLN A 285 15.84 -11.82 29.84
C GLN A 285 16.24 -10.36 29.55
N ASP A 286 15.26 -9.49 29.31
CA ASP A 286 15.53 -8.07 29.06
C ASP A 286 16.06 -7.37 30.31
N GLN A 287 15.57 -7.71 31.50
CA GLN A 287 16.15 -7.24 32.76
C GLN A 287 17.61 -7.68 32.93
N ASN A 288 17.93 -8.94 32.62
CA ASN A 288 19.30 -9.44 32.71
C ASN A 288 20.26 -8.74 31.73
N LYS A 289 19.79 -8.32 30.54
CA LYS A 289 20.64 -7.56 29.59
C LYS A 289 21.09 -6.20 30.11
N HIS A 290 20.36 -5.61 31.06
CA HIS A 290 20.67 -4.30 31.61
C HIS A 290 21.49 -4.36 32.90
N LYS A 291 21.78 -5.56 33.42
CA LYS A 291 22.63 -5.71 34.60
C LYS A 291 24.12 -5.59 34.22
N PRO A 292 24.93 -4.92 35.04
CA PRO A 292 26.37 -4.82 34.82
C PRO A 292 27.06 -6.19 34.95
N GLU A 293 28.15 -6.40 34.20
CA GLU A 293 28.99 -7.60 34.30
C GLU A 293 29.54 -7.73 35.73
N GLY A 294 28.96 -8.65 36.51
CA GLY A 294 29.31 -8.86 37.92
C GLY A 294 28.08 -9.11 38.81
N ASP A 295 26.91 -8.61 38.41
CA ASP A 295 25.66 -8.91 39.10
C ASP A 295 25.13 -10.29 38.70
N SER A 296 24.70 -11.08 39.69
CA SER A 296 24.11 -12.39 39.44
C SER A 296 22.86 -12.27 38.54
N HIS A 297 22.94 -12.82 37.33
CA HIS A 297 21.79 -12.93 36.43
C HIS A 297 20.69 -13.77 37.08
N VAL A 298 19.45 -13.33 36.93
CA VAL A 298 18.31 -14.15 37.37
C VAL A 298 18.17 -15.31 36.40
N GLU A 299 18.22 -16.55 36.90
CA GLU A 299 18.02 -17.73 36.07
C GLU A 299 16.66 -17.68 35.36
N LEU A 300 16.66 -17.98 34.06
CA LEU A 300 15.44 -17.97 33.27
C LEU A 300 14.59 -19.19 33.63
N LEU A 301 13.36 -18.95 34.05
CA LEU A 301 12.41 -20.03 34.32
C LEU A 301 12.15 -20.84 33.04
N PRO A 302 12.19 -22.18 33.09
CA PRO A 302 11.85 -23.02 31.95
C PRO A 302 10.39 -22.79 31.55
N LEU A 303 10.12 -22.77 30.24
CA LEU A 303 8.76 -22.64 29.73
C LEU A 303 7.93 -23.88 30.12
N PRO A 304 6.62 -23.72 30.38
CA PRO A 304 5.75 -24.82 30.83
C PRO A 304 5.31 -25.74 29.67
N PHE A 305 6.00 -25.71 28.54
CA PHE A 305 5.69 -26.48 27.35
C PHE A 305 6.95 -26.70 26.51
N ASP A 306 6.95 -27.76 25.72
CA ASP A 306 8.00 -28.08 24.76
C ASP A 306 7.52 -27.92 23.30
N GLY A 307 8.39 -28.28 22.34
CA GLY A 307 8.04 -28.25 20.93
C GLY A 307 6.99 -29.29 20.52
N THR A 308 6.81 -30.34 21.31
CA THR A 308 5.85 -31.43 21.09
C THR A 308 4.44 -30.96 21.47
N ASP A 309 4.30 -30.32 22.62
CA ASP A 309 3.06 -29.74 23.12
C ASP A 309 2.48 -28.72 22.14
N LEU A 310 3.33 -27.86 21.57
CA LEU A 310 2.92 -26.87 20.59
C LEU A 310 2.35 -27.52 19.31
N LYS A 311 2.96 -28.63 18.86
CA LYS A 311 2.46 -29.38 17.69
C LYS A 311 1.11 -30.02 17.99
N VAL A 312 0.93 -30.59 19.19
CA VAL A 312 -0.36 -31.16 19.62
C VAL A 312 -1.44 -30.09 19.64
N LEU A 313 -1.16 -28.93 20.23
CA LEU A 313 -2.11 -27.82 20.31
C LEU A 313 -2.47 -27.26 18.93
N LEU A 314 -1.51 -27.16 18.01
CA LEU A 314 -1.78 -26.77 16.61
C LEU A 314 -2.67 -27.79 15.89
N LYS A 315 -2.42 -29.10 16.07
CA LYS A 315 -3.24 -30.16 15.48
C LYS A 315 -4.67 -30.14 16.03
N GLN A 316 -4.84 -29.98 17.33
CA GLN A 316 -6.16 -29.82 17.97
C GLN A 316 -6.89 -28.58 17.43
N GLY A 317 -6.17 -27.46 17.23
CA GLY A 317 -6.72 -26.26 16.61
C GLY A 317 -7.22 -26.50 15.18
N GLN A 318 -6.47 -27.23 14.35
CA GLN A 318 -6.87 -27.58 12.99
C GLN A 318 -8.09 -28.51 12.96
N GLU A 319 -8.15 -29.51 13.85
CA GLU A 319 -9.31 -30.39 13.99
C GLU A 319 -10.56 -29.60 14.43
N GLY A 320 -10.41 -28.66 15.37
CA GLY A 320 -11.48 -27.76 15.79
C GLY A 320 -11.96 -26.82 14.68
N GLN A 321 -11.06 -26.32 13.83
CA GLN A 321 -11.41 -25.52 12.66
C GLN A 321 -12.15 -26.36 11.60
N LYS A 322 -11.72 -27.60 11.36
CA LYS A 322 -12.40 -28.52 10.45
C LYS A 322 -13.81 -28.84 10.93
N ALA A 323 -13.96 -29.18 12.20
CA ALA A 323 -15.27 -29.45 12.80
C ALA A 323 -16.21 -28.23 12.72
N LEU A 324 -15.68 -27.02 12.91
CA LEU A 324 -16.47 -25.79 12.76
C LEU A 324 -16.92 -25.58 11.30
N ARG A 325 -16.02 -25.78 10.33
CA ARG A 325 -16.36 -25.70 8.90
C ARG A 325 -17.43 -26.71 8.49
N GLU A 326 -17.38 -27.91 9.04
CA GLU A 326 -18.39 -28.96 8.81
C GLU A 326 -19.74 -28.64 9.47
N SER A 327 -19.75 -27.83 10.53
CA SER A 327 -20.99 -27.42 11.21
C SER A 327 -21.75 -26.29 10.51
N PHE A 328 -21.08 -25.52 9.65
CA PHE A 328 -21.76 -24.49 8.85
C PHE A 328 -22.65 -25.14 7.78
N PRO A 329 -23.83 -24.56 7.49
CA PRO A 329 -24.67 -25.03 6.39
C PRO A 329 -23.87 -25.08 5.09
N LYS A 330 -23.81 -26.27 4.47
CA LYS A 330 -23.23 -26.35 3.13
C LYS A 330 -24.14 -25.57 2.19
N PRO A 331 -23.60 -24.62 1.40
CA PRO A 331 -24.43 -23.90 0.45
C PRO A 331 -25.15 -24.91 -0.43
N LYS A 332 -26.49 -24.78 -0.53
CA LYS A 332 -27.29 -25.64 -1.42
C LYS A 332 -26.62 -25.58 -2.79
N PRO A 333 -26.27 -26.72 -3.40
CA PRO A 333 -25.68 -26.70 -4.73
C PRO A 333 -26.65 -25.94 -5.63
N LYS A 334 -26.24 -24.77 -6.13
CA LYS A 334 -27.04 -23.99 -7.07
C LYS A 334 -27.42 -24.96 -8.18
N ALA A 335 -28.72 -25.17 -8.37
CA ALA A 335 -29.24 -26.05 -9.39
C ALA A 335 -28.47 -25.73 -10.67
N LYS A 336 -27.75 -26.73 -11.17
CA LYS A 336 -26.97 -26.64 -12.39
C LYS A 336 -27.96 -26.19 -13.45
N ALA A 337 -27.88 -24.91 -13.83
CA ALA A 337 -28.78 -24.30 -14.79
C ALA A 337 -28.90 -25.27 -15.96
N GLU A 338 -30.12 -25.77 -16.18
CA GLU A 338 -30.42 -26.68 -17.27
C GLU A 338 -29.85 -26.07 -18.53
N ALA A 339 -29.05 -26.89 -19.22
CA ALA A 339 -28.38 -26.50 -20.44
C ALA A 339 -29.44 -25.93 -21.39
N LYS A 340 -29.38 -24.61 -21.60
CA LYS A 340 -30.22 -23.88 -22.53
C LYS A 340 -30.14 -24.62 -23.88
N ALA A 341 -31.32 -25.05 -24.33
CA ALA A 341 -31.52 -25.81 -25.53
C ALA A 341 -30.76 -25.21 -26.73
N VAL A 342 -30.19 -26.13 -27.49
CA VAL A 342 -29.53 -25.95 -28.78
C VAL A 342 -30.37 -25.04 -29.70
N ALA A 343 -29.79 -23.92 -30.11
CA ALA A 343 -30.21 -23.24 -31.35
C ALA A 343 -29.46 -23.90 -32.52
N PRO A 344 -30.15 -24.28 -33.61
CA PRO A 344 -29.49 -24.79 -34.81
C PRO A 344 -29.05 -23.60 -35.69
N GLY A 345 -27.80 -23.63 -36.15
CA GLY A 345 -27.33 -22.76 -37.23
C GLY A 345 -26.09 -21.95 -36.86
N GLY A 346 -24.94 -22.38 -37.36
CA GLY A 346 -23.67 -21.66 -37.23
C GLY A 346 -22.51 -22.53 -37.66
N ASP A 347 -22.36 -22.71 -38.96
CA ASP A 347 -21.19 -23.34 -39.58
C ASP A 347 -19.90 -22.57 -39.28
N GLY A 348 -18.85 -23.34 -38.97
CA GLY A 348 -17.46 -22.93 -39.16
C GLY A 348 -16.80 -22.20 -38.01
N GLU A 349 -15.95 -22.89 -37.25
CA GLU A 349 -14.49 -22.70 -37.28
C GLU A 349 -13.82 -23.59 -36.21
N ALA A 350 -12.91 -24.47 -36.65
CA ALA A 350 -12.27 -25.47 -35.81
C ALA A 350 -11.32 -24.83 -34.79
N PRO A 351 -11.39 -25.16 -33.49
CA PRO A 351 -10.47 -24.61 -32.50
C PRO A 351 -9.07 -25.22 -32.64
N ALA A 352 -8.09 -24.34 -32.82
CA ALA A 352 -6.67 -24.68 -32.96
C ALA A 352 -6.13 -25.53 -31.79
N PRO A 353 -5.27 -26.53 -32.06
CA PRO A 353 -4.76 -27.45 -31.05
C PRO A 353 -3.87 -26.75 -30.01
N LYS A 354 -4.27 -26.92 -28.75
CA LYS A 354 -3.61 -26.44 -27.54
C LYS A 354 -2.19 -27.03 -27.43
N ARG A 355 -1.17 -26.23 -27.74
CA ARG A 355 0.26 -26.56 -27.57
C ARG A 355 0.52 -27.01 -26.12
N ARG A 356 0.76 -28.31 -25.92
CA ARG A 356 1.34 -28.85 -24.69
C ARG A 356 2.79 -28.35 -24.58
N ARG A 357 3.07 -27.54 -23.56
CA ARG A 357 4.43 -27.14 -23.19
C ARG A 357 5.10 -28.36 -22.55
N ALA A 358 5.95 -29.05 -23.30
CA ALA A 358 6.80 -30.11 -22.75
C ALA A 358 7.77 -29.51 -21.73
N LYS A 359 7.84 -30.15 -20.57
CA LYS A 359 8.78 -29.85 -19.48
C LYS A 359 10.10 -30.52 -19.84
N ALA A 360 11.17 -29.75 -19.99
CA ALA A 360 12.50 -30.30 -20.24
C ALA A 360 12.95 -31.15 -19.03
N PRO A 361 13.59 -32.31 -19.27
CA PRO A 361 14.22 -33.09 -18.21
C PRO A 361 15.45 -32.35 -17.65
N ALA A 362 15.66 -32.55 -16.35
CA ALA A 362 16.71 -31.92 -15.54
C ALA A 362 18.10 -32.48 -15.81
#